data_AF-A0A1J4NRP6-F1
#
_entry.id   AF-A0A1J4NRP6-F1
#
_cell.length_a   1.000
_cell.length_b   1.000
_cell.length_c   1.000
_cell.angle_alpha   90.00
_cell.angle_beta   90.00
_cell.angle_gamma   90.00
#
_symmetry.space_group_name_H-M   'P 1'
#
loop_
_entity.id
_entity.type
_entity.pdbx_description
1 polymer ?
#
loop_
_entity_poly.entity_id
_entity_poly.type
_entity_poly.pdbx_seq_one_letter_code
_entity_poly.pdbx_strand_id
1 'polypeptide(L)'
;MRLTDLLHPHLDGVTTVVDATPGALRLEPYLHLPDGVRLVRDERPVGEGHLVIMSYGPDPALHGTDDDCRAVLERLRPGGRGLVLFGHRGTELPYHRLLDHLVAQRCQVLRADVLDYVHLHAGAVFTRTDELLPPYDWFGHPVASEGFPTELRTADEYVLADFVSRSLRARVLDLERIAEEAEHARAEAREDTLADRLAAAVREKEQLASALRGARDRVGVLEARVAMLEGSTSLRMGRALVAAARSPRKGATRLPGELYGMWRGRRAKSRPGTPAAGPRAVPAAPERGLPTAADDRLHLSYRALSAGPRDRLVVAGVLTDTAAADFAVDAVVGRLLPHDGRLLVERTDPDAVVVQLSACAGPGPWSLTGTNFAPDLDRTLAEVLAEARAQGRATVLWRDAPASAAPGLTALHWDAVIDADTGVRLDRIDPRDDDARDRLREAFLREGTRVRLAGLARLVGAPDPLEARRVAVVAAPGDRTSLARLTQQVLAQHHRPAEVVVPDDRGLDELVASGVEVRTGAPAAPWVADWTDLTEDRPPTLLLDLMCAQEWSDADALGHTTADDDYVFVPALDPLLVRRELHLGGLPPDAWSTRGHRLFAVRAKETS
;
A
#
# COMPACT_ATOMS: atom_id res chain seq x y z
N MET A 1 -30.09 -26.60 17.92
CA MET A 1 -31.55 -26.70 18.16
C MET A 1 -31.85 -27.95 19.00
N ARG A 2 -32.96 -27.98 19.77
CA ARG A 2 -33.36 -29.21 20.50
C ARG A 2 -34.09 -30.18 19.57
N LEU A 3 -33.99 -31.47 19.88
CA LEU A 3 -34.66 -32.54 19.13
C LEU A 3 -36.19 -32.35 19.12
N THR A 4 -36.74 -31.82 20.21
CA THR A 4 -38.16 -31.50 20.34
C THR A 4 -38.62 -30.51 19.29
N ASP A 5 -37.83 -29.46 19.04
CA ASP A 5 -38.20 -28.37 18.15
C ASP A 5 -38.26 -28.84 16.69
N LEU A 6 -37.41 -29.82 16.34
CA LEU A 6 -37.44 -30.49 15.04
C LEU A 6 -38.63 -31.46 14.92
N LEU A 7 -38.90 -32.25 15.95
CA LEU A 7 -39.86 -33.36 15.88
C LEU A 7 -41.32 -32.90 16.01
N HIS A 8 -41.61 -31.99 16.93
CA HIS A 8 -43.00 -31.64 17.31
C HIS A 8 -43.86 -31.12 16.16
N PRO A 9 -43.36 -30.27 15.24
CA PRO A 9 -44.16 -29.80 14.10
C PRO A 9 -44.67 -30.93 13.20
N HIS A 10 -44.06 -32.12 13.28
CA HIS A 10 -44.38 -33.27 12.43
C HIS A 10 -45.13 -34.39 13.18
N LEU A 11 -45.52 -34.17 14.44
CA LEU A 11 -46.31 -35.11 15.24
C LEU A 11 -47.82 -34.98 15.03
N ASP A 12 -48.29 -34.01 14.24
CA ASP A 12 -49.72 -33.85 13.96
C ASP A 12 -50.29 -35.09 13.26
N GLY A 13 -51.35 -35.67 13.84
CA GLY A 13 -51.94 -36.95 13.40
C GLY A 13 -51.15 -38.21 13.79
N VAL A 14 -50.02 -38.10 14.49
CA VAL A 14 -49.20 -39.26 14.92
C VAL A 14 -49.66 -39.77 16.28
N THR A 15 -50.00 -41.05 16.35
CA THR A 15 -50.42 -41.75 17.59
C THR A 15 -49.31 -42.63 18.17
N THR A 16 -48.38 -43.07 17.32
CA THR A 16 -47.29 -43.98 17.72
C THR A 16 -45.97 -43.53 17.11
N VAL A 17 -44.94 -43.41 17.94
CA VAL A 17 -43.55 -43.23 17.52
C VAL A 17 -42.81 -44.56 17.67
N VAL A 18 -42.22 -45.03 16.58
CA VAL A 18 -41.43 -46.26 16.53
C VAL A 18 -39.96 -45.88 16.61
N ASP A 19 -39.31 -46.19 17.73
CA ASP A 19 -37.87 -46.06 17.85
C ASP A 19 -37.21 -47.31 17.23
N ALA A 20 -36.59 -47.11 16.06
CA ALA A 20 -35.88 -48.12 15.30
C ALA A 20 -34.37 -47.86 15.28
N THR A 21 -33.85 -47.07 16.24
CA THR A 21 -32.40 -46.84 16.36
C THR A 21 -31.68 -48.12 16.78
N PRO A 22 -30.77 -48.65 15.94
CA PRO A 22 -29.93 -49.77 16.35
C PRO A 22 -28.81 -49.27 17.30
N GLY A 23 -28.50 -50.06 18.33
CA GLY A 23 -27.37 -49.79 19.23
C GLY A 23 -27.75 -49.33 20.64
N ALA A 24 -26.78 -48.76 21.36
CA ALA A 24 -26.92 -48.39 22.77
C ALA A 24 -27.63 -47.04 23.00
N LEU A 25 -28.02 -46.34 21.94
CA LEU A 25 -28.66 -45.03 22.02
C LEU A 25 -30.06 -45.16 22.62
N ARG A 26 -30.29 -44.48 23.75
CA ARG A 26 -31.61 -44.37 24.37
C ARG A 26 -32.18 -43.01 24.06
N LEU A 27 -33.17 -42.97 23.17
CA LEU A 27 -33.80 -41.72 22.74
C LEU A 27 -34.92 -41.24 23.68
N GLU A 28 -35.47 -42.15 24.50
CA GLU A 28 -36.53 -41.87 25.48
C GLU A 28 -36.33 -40.57 26.29
N PRO A 29 -35.12 -40.24 26.81
CA PRO A 29 -34.92 -39.02 27.60
C PRO A 29 -34.97 -37.72 26.78
N TYR A 30 -34.84 -37.81 25.45
CA TYR A 30 -34.75 -36.66 24.54
C TYR A 30 -36.06 -36.41 23.77
N LEU A 31 -36.90 -37.44 23.65
CA LEU A 31 -38.19 -37.43 22.98
C LEU A 31 -39.27 -37.03 23.98
N HIS A 32 -39.38 -35.75 24.30
CA HIS A 32 -40.50 -35.24 25.12
C HIS A 32 -41.80 -35.31 24.31
N LEU A 33 -42.43 -36.49 24.24
CA LEU A 33 -43.62 -36.71 23.42
C LEU A 33 -44.89 -36.11 24.05
N PRO A 34 -45.83 -35.57 23.24
CA PRO A 34 -47.12 -35.09 23.72
C PRO A 34 -48.00 -36.21 24.31
N ASP A 35 -48.93 -35.83 25.21
CA ASP A 35 -49.91 -36.74 25.79
C ASP A 35 -50.74 -37.42 24.69
N GLY A 36 -50.79 -38.75 24.70
CA GLY A 36 -51.50 -39.57 23.71
C GLY A 36 -50.61 -40.19 22.62
N VAL A 37 -49.34 -39.79 22.50
CA VAL A 37 -48.37 -40.40 21.59
C VAL A 37 -47.55 -41.48 22.30
N ARG A 38 -47.60 -42.72 21.79
CA ARG A 38 -46.89 -43.85 22.42
C ARG A 38 -45.54 -44.12 21.75
N LEU A 39 -44.47 -44.20 22.53
CA LEU A 39 -43.18 -44.70 22.06
C LEU A 39 -43.15 -46.23 22.11
N VAL A 40 -42.73 -46.87 21.02
CA VAL A 40 -42.59 -48.33 20.91
C VAL A 40 -41.26 -48.67 20.23
N ARG A 41 -40.57 -49.70 20.72
CA ARG A 41 -39.42 -50.32 20.05
C ARG A 41 -39.86 -51.67 19.49
N ASP A 42 -40.13 -51.73 18.19
CA ASP A 42 -40.67 -52.92 17.52
C ASP A 42 -40.38 -52.86 16.00
N GLU A 43 -40.50 -54.00 15.32
CA GLU A 43 -40.24 -54.20 13.88
C GLU A 43 -41.50 -54.06 13.01
N ARG A 44 -42.60 -53.56 13.58
CA ARG A 44 -43.88 -53.38 12.87
C ARG A 44 -43.79 -52.45 11.65
N PRO A 45 -44.66 -52.63 10.62
CA PRO A 45 -44.79 -51.67 9.53
C PRO A 45 -45.18 -50.27 10.02
N VAL A 46 -44.69 -49.23 9.33
CA VAL A 46 -44.88 -47.82 9.71
C VAL A 46 -45.74 -47.15 8.64
N GLY A 47 -47.03 -46.98 8.90
CA GLY A 47 -47.98 -46.34 7.98
C GLY A 47 -48.60 -45.07 8.56
N GLU A 48 -49.79 -44.72 8.08
CA GLU A 48 -50.55 -43.58 8.57
C GLU A 48 -50.67 -43.58 10.11
N GLY A 49 -50.49 -42.40 10.73
CA GLY A 49 -50.51 -42.23 12.18
C GLY A 49 -49.26 -42.75 12.92
N HIS A 50 -48.21 -43.18 12.20
CA HIS A 50 -46.94 -43.64 12.75
C HIS A 50 -45.76 -42.79 12.27
N LEU A 51 -44.80 -42.56 13.17
CA LEU A 51 -43.52 -41.92 12.86
C LEU A 51 -42.37 -42.83 13.31
N VAL A 52 -41.41 -43.11 12.41
CA VAL A 52 -40.22 -43.91 12.75
C VAL A 52 -39.01 -43.03 13.01
N ILE A 53 -38.23 -43.35 14.05
CA ILE A 53 -36.96 -42.68 14.34
C ILE A 53 -35.83 -43.67 14.09
N MET A 54 -34.87 -43.26 13.27
CA MET A 54 -33.65 -44.02 13.00
C MET A 54 -32.43 -43.14 13.22
N SER A 55 -31.28 -43.76 13.38
CA SER A 55 -29.99 -43.08 13.55
C SER A 55 -29.05 -43.46 12.42
N TYR A 56 -28.13 -42.56 12.10
CA TYR A 56 -27.11 -42.80 11.09
C TYR A 56 -25.84 -42.02 11.41
N GLY A 57 -24.67 -42.66 11.43
CA GLY A 57 -23.47 -41.99 11.92
C GLY A 57 -22.17 -42.75 11.69
N PRO A 58 -21.02 -42.11 12.03
CA PRO A 58 -19.70 -42.67 11.81
C PRO A 58 -19.36 -43.83 12.76
N ASP A 59 -20.08 -43.97 13.88
CA ASP A 59 -19.97 -45.08 14.83
C ASP A 59 -21.14 -46.06 14.65
N PRO A 60 -20.94 -47.21 13.98
CA PRO A 60 -21.99 -48.20 13.75
C PRO A 60 -22.56 -48.80 15.03
N ALA A 61 -21.79 -48.85 16.13
CA ALA A 61 -22.25 -49.43 17.39
C ALA A 61 -23.24 -48.50 18.11
N LEU A 62 -23.14 -47.20 17.86
CA LEU A 62 -23.99 -46.18 18.48
C LEU A 62 -25.13 -45.70 17.57
N HIS A 63 -24.89 -45.65 16.26
CA HIS A 63 -25.82 -45.05 15.29
C HIS A 63 -26.41 -46.04 14.29
N GLY A 64 -25.86 -47.24 14.14
CA GLY A 64 -26.28 -48.18 13.10
C GLY A 64 -25.55 -48.02 11.78
N THR A 65 -25.85 -48.94 10.88
CA THR A 65 -25.27 -49.06 9.55
C THR A 65 -26.22 -48.57 8.45
N ASP A 66 -25.70 -48.43 7.23
CA ASP A 66 -26.50 -48.17 6.02
C ASP A 66 -27.60 -49.23 5.84
N ASP A 67 -27.30 -50.49 6.15
CA ASP A 67 -28.24 -51.61 6.01
C ASP A 67 -29.36 -51.57 7.07
N ASP A 68 -29.06 -51.08 8.28
CA ASP A 68 -30.10 -50.84 9.29
C ASP A 68 -31.06 -49.73 8.83
N CYS A 69 -30.53 -48.65 8.25
CA CYS A 69 -31.35 -47.58 7.68
C CYS A 69 -32.23 -48.11 6.54
N ARG A 70 -31.67 -48.92 5.63
CA ARG A 70 -32.40 -49.59 4.55
C ARG A 70 -33.55 -50.44 5.08
N ALA A 71 -33.27 -51.31 6.05
CA ALA A 71 -34.27 -52.21 6.64
C ALA A 71 -35.44 -51.45 7.29
N VAL A 72 -35.15 -50.31 7.93
CA VAL A 72 -36.21 -49.46 8.49
C VAL A 72 -37.02 -48.77 7.40
N LEU A 73 -36.39 -48.28 6.33
CA LEU A 73 -37.10 -47.64 5.23
C LEU A 73 -38.03 -48.61 4.47
N GLU A 74 -37.66 -49.88 4.32
CA GLU A 74 -38.49 -50.93 3.70
C GLU A 74 -39.81 -51.22 4.46
N ARG A 75 -39.84 -50.88 5.76
CA ARG A 75 -41.03 -51.05 6.62
C ARG A 75 -42.06 -49.93 6.45
N LEU A 76 -41.70 -48.82 5.79
CA LEU A 76 -42.63 -47.71 5.57
C LEU A 76 -43.79 -48.12 4.67
N ARG A 77 -44.96 -47.55 4.92
CA ARG A 77 -46.18 -47.66 4.13
C ARG A 77 -46.67 -46.25 3.81
N PRO A 78 -47.52 -46.05 2.78
CA PRO A 78 -48.00 -44.71 2.42
C PRO A 78 -48.56 -43.97 3.64
N GLY A 79 -48.20 -42.69 3.79
CA GLY A 79 -48.56 -41.85 4.95
C GLY A 79 -47.67 -42.04 6.19
N GLY A 80 -46.70 -42.96 6.16
CA GLY A 80 -45.69 -43.11 7.22
C GLY A 80 -44.68 -41.96 7.20
N ARG A 81 -44.37 -41.43 8.38
CA ARG A 81 -43.35 -40.37 8.56
C ARG A 81 -42.09 -40.94 9.20
N GLY A 82 -40.98 -40.25 9.07
CA GLY A 82 -39.78 -40.61 9.81
C GLY A 82 -38.83 -39.45 10.10
N LEU A 83 -37.91 -39.72 11.02
CA LEU A 83 -36.86 -38.82 11.44
C LEU A 83 -35.54 -39.60 11.46
N VAL A 84 -34.57 -39.14 10.67
CA VAL A 84 -33.18 -39.63 10.71
C VAL A 84 -32.38 -38.72 11.61
N LEU A 85 -31.71 -39.30 12.61
CA LEU A 85 -30.81 -38.60 13.52
C LEU A 85 -29.36 -38.89 13.14
N PHE A 86 -28.61 -37.84 12.84
CA PHE A 86 -27.25 -37.97 12.35
C PHE A 86 -26.22 -37.81 13.46
N GLY A 87 -25.34 -38.81 13.60
CA GLY A 87 -24.09 -38.69 14.35
C GLY A 87 -23.01 -37.92 13.59
N HIS A 88 -23.21 -37.67 12.28
CA HIS A 88 -22.33 -36.81 11.49
C HIS A 88 -22.61 -35.33 11.79
N ARG A 89 -21.56 -34.52 11.85
CA ARG A 89 -21.70 -33.07 11.83
C ARG A 89 -22.33 -32.62 10.52
N GLY A 90 -23.08 -31.51 10.56
CA GLY A 90 -23.75 -30.99 9.36
C GLY A 90 -22.82 -30.74 8.17
N THR A 91 -21.54 -30.43 8.41
CA THR A 91 -20.51 -30.22 7.37
C THR A 91 -19.98 -31.50 6.75
N GLU A 92 -20.20 -32.66 7.37
CA GLU A 92 -19.61 -33.96 7.02
C GLU A 92 -20.68 -35.00 6.69
N LEU A 93 -21.93 -34.57 6.53
CA LEU A 93 -23.06 -35.47 6.34
C LEU A 93 -22.93 -36.21 4.99
N PRO A 94 -22.79 -37.55 4.96
CA PRO A 94 -22.67 -38.31 3.71
C PRO A 94 -24.07 -38.57 3.12
N TYR A 95 -24.83 -37.50 2.88
CA TYR A 95 -26.24 -37.57 2.51
C TYR A 95 -26.50 -38.34 1.21
N HIS A 96 -25.54 -38.34 0.28
CA HIS A 96 -25.60 -39.10 -0.97
C HIS A 96 -25.80 -40.60 -0.76
N ARG A 97 -25.30 -41.19 0.34
CA ARG A 97 -25.48 -42.62 0.66
C ARG A 97 -26.90 -42.95 1.08
N LEU A 98 -27.54 -42.02 1.79
CA LEU A 98 -28.92 -42.17 2.27
C LEU A 98 -29.93 -41.84 1.17
N LEU A 99 -29.60 -40.90 0.27
CA LEU A 99 -30.47 -40.40 -0.79
C LEU A 99 -31.02 -41.53 -1.68
N ASP A 100 -30.16 -42.47 -2.09
CA ASP A 100 -30.58 -43.59 -2.94
C ASP A 100 -31.62 -44.49 -2.24
N HIS A 101 -31.48 -44.68 -0.92
CA HIS A 101 -32.41 -45.48 -0.12
C HIS A 101 -33.75 -44.75 0.10
N LEU A 102 -33.72 -43.44 0.32
CA LEU A 102 -34.93 -42.62 0.46
C LEU A 102 -35.73 -42.59 -0.84
N VAL A 103 -35.07 -42.35 -1.97
CA VAL A 103 -35.70 -42.33 -3.30
C VAL A 103 -36.28 -43.70 -3.66
N ALA A 104 -35.54 -44.79 -3.40
CA ALA A 104 -36.01 -46.15 -3.64
C ALA A 104 -37.30 -46.50 -2.88
N GLN A 105 -37.47 -45.96 -1.67
CA GLN A 105 -38.63 -46.18 -0.81
C GLN A 105 -39.69 -45.05 -0.91
N ARG A 106 -39.59 -44.18 -1.93
CA ARG A 106 -40.51 -43.05 -2.18
C ARG A 106 -40.67 -42.13 -0.96
N CYS A 107 -39.57 -41.89 -0.25
CA CYS A 107 -39.51 -41.00 0.91
C CYS A 107 -39.03 -39.62 0.47
N GLN A 108 -39.77 -38.57 0.84
CA GLN A 108 -39.40 -37.18 0.61
C GLN A 108 -38.91 -36.55 1.90
N VAL A 109 -37.72 -35.94 1.87
CA VAL A 109 -37.16 -35.17 2.97
C VAL A 109 -37.83 -33.80 3.03
N LEU A 110 -38.44 -33.49 4.16
CA LEU A 110 -39.18 -32.26 4.37
C LEU A 110 -38.31 -31.16 4.96
N ARG A 111 -37.38 -31.54 5.86
CA ARG A 111 -36.59 -30.59 6.64
C ARG A 111 -35.34 -31.25 7.21
N ALA A 112 -34.24 -30.52 7.24
CA ALA A 112 -33.02 -30.90 7.95
C ALA A 112 -32.44 -29.72 8.75
N ASP A 113 -32.00 -29.98 9.99
CA ASP A 113 -31.45 -28.96 10.89
C ASP A 113 -30.37 -29.51 11.85
N VAL A 114 -29.59 -28.59 12.43
CA VAL A 114 -28.50 -28.87 13.38
C VAL A 114 -29.06 -29.14 14.78
N LEU A 115 -28.55 -30.18 15.43
CA LEU A 115 -28.90 -30.56 16.79
C LEU A 115 -27.73 -30.33 17.77
N ASP A 116 -28.03 -29.87 18.97
CA ASP A 116 -27.02 -29.51 19.98
C ASP A 116 -26.84 -30.62 21.03
N TYR A 117 -26.53 -31.84 20.58
CA TYR A 117 -26.24 -32.97 21.48
C TYR A 117 -24.83 -33.53 21.26
N VAL A 118 -24.31 -34.22 22.29
CA VAL A 118 -22.95 -34.76 22.30
C VAL A 118 -22.72 -35.79 21.20
N HIS A 119 -23.72 -36.64 20.93
CA HIS A 119 -23.64 -37.74 19.97
C HIS A 119 -24.59 -37.58 18.79
N LEU A 120 -25.40 -36.52 18.75
CA LEU A 120 -26.36 -36.25 17.67
C LEU A 120 -26.20 -34.80 17.23
N HIS A 121 -25.79 -34.60 16.00
CA HIS A 121 -25.38 -33.29 15.49
C HIS A 121 -26.33 -32.73 14.43
N ALA A 122 -27.17 -33.57 13.82
CA ALA A 122 -28.20 -33.12 12.88
C ALA A 122 -29.40 -34.06 12.87
N GLY A 123 -30.52 -33.61 12.32
CA GLY A 123 -31.69 -34.46 12.09
C GLY A 123 -32.42 -34.06 10.81
N ALA A 124 -32.97 -35.05 10.09
CA ALA A 124 -33.79 -34.85 8.91
C ALA A 124 -35.14 -35.56 9.03
N VAL A 125 -36.22 -34.81 8.86
CA VAL A 125 -37.59 -35.33 8.83
C VAL A 125 -37.96 -35.66 7.40
N PHE A 126 -38.59 -36.81 7.20
CA PHE A 126 -39.05 -37.27 5.90
C PHE A 126 -40.44 -37.92 5.98
N THR A 127 -41.09 -38.09 4.84
CA THR A 127 -42.39 -38.76 4.75
C THR A 127 -42.42 -39.66 3.51
N ARG A 128 -43.04 -40.84 3.62
CA ARG A 128 -43.33 -41.65 2.44
C ARG A 128 -44.53 -41.06 1.71
N THR A 129 -44.35 -40.71 0.45
CA THR A 129 -45.40 -40.12 -0.38
C THR A 129 -45.46 -40.78 -1.76
N ASP A 130 -46.68 -40.92 -2.29
CA ASP A 130 -46.91 -41.45 -3.64
C ASP A 130 -47.13 -40.34 -4.68
N GLU A 131 -47.36 -39.10 -4.23
CA GLU A 131 -47.40 -37.85 -5.02
C GLU A 131 -46.39 -36.86 -4.42
N LEU A 132 -45.62 -36.16 -5.25
CA LEU A 132 -44.61 -35.21 -4.77
C LEU A 132 -45.31 -34.00 -4.16
N LEU A 133 -44.94 -33.67 -2.91
CA LEU A 133 -45.24 -32.36 -2.38
C LEU A 133 -44.37 -31.36 -3.17
N PRO A 134 -44.96 -30.30 -3.76
CA PRO A 134 -44.31 -29.52 -4.82
C PRO A 134 -42.96 -28.95 -4.33
N PRO A 135 -41.85 -29.24 -5.02
CA PRO A 135 -40.62 -28.50 -4.82
C PRO A 135 -40.80 -27.11 -5.43
N TYR A 136 -40.66 -26.10 -4.58
CA TYR A 136 -40.67 -24.71 -4.99
C TYR A 136 -39.25 -24.30 -5.39
N ASP A 137 -39.12 -23.58 -6.50
CA ASP A 137 -37.87 -22.90 -6.84
C ASP A 137 -37.54 -21.81 -5.79
N TRP A 138 -36.37 -21.17 -5.92
CA TRP A 138 -35.93 -20.08 -5.04
C TRP A 138 -36.93 -18.91 -4.94
N PHE A 139 -37.88 -18.81 -5.88
CA PHE A 139 -38.90 -17.78 -5.98
C PHE A 139 -40.31 -18.27 -5.60
N GLY A 140 -40.47 -19.51 -5.15
CA GLY A 140 -41.78 -20.04 -4.74
C GLY A 140 -42.64 -20.59 -5.88
N HIS A 141 -42.07 -20.92 -7.05
CA HIS A 141 -42.82 -21.50 -8.17
C HIS A 141 -42.65 -23.02 -8.24
N PRO A 142 -43.72 -23.77 -8.58
CA PRO A 142 -43.65 -25.20 -8.79
C PRO A 142 -42.84 -25.54 -10.06
N VAL A 143 -41.84 -26.42 -9.93
CA VAL A 143 -41.01 -26.88 -11.06
C VAL A 143 -41.70 -28.05 -11.78
N ALA A 144 -41.78 -28.01 -13.11
CA ALA A 144 -42.38 -29.07 -13.93
C ALA A 144 -41.42 -30.26 -14.17
N SER A 145 -41.96 -31.45 -14.47
CA SER A 145 -41.25 -32.74 -14.38
C SER A 145 -41.33 -33.67 -15.59
N GLU A 146 -40.28 -34.51 -15.75
CA GLU A 146 -40.21 -35.70 -16.61
C GLU A 146 -40.20 -37.07 -15.85
N GLY A 147 -40.47 -37.14 -14.55
CA GLY A 147 -40.69 -38.41 -13.83
C GLY A 147 -40.47 -38.39 -12.30
N PHE A 148 -41.35 -39.11 -11.57
CA PHE A 148 -41.45 -39.13 -10.10
C PHE A 148 -40.13 -39.43 -9.34
N PRO A 149 -39.27 -40.41 -9.74
CA PRO A 149 -38.03 -40.70 -8.99
C PRO A 149 -36.96 -39.61 -9.12
N THR A 150 -36.88 -38.96 -10.28
CA THR A 150 -35.91 -37.90 -10.57
C THR A 150 -36.23 -36.65 -9.76
N GLU A 151 -37.50 -36.24 -9.75
CA GLU A 151 -37.97 -35.11 -8.94
C GLU A 151 -37.78 -35.35 -7.44
N LEU A 152 -38.10 -36.55 -6.96
CA LEU A 152 -37.95 -36.90 -5.55
C LEU A 152 -36.48 -36.80 -5.14
N ARG A 153 -35.58 -37.32 -5.98
CA ARG A 153 -34.13 -37.18 -5.77
C ARG A 153 -33.73 -35.71 -5.71
N THR A 154 -34.18 -34.89 -6.65
CA THR A 154 -33.85 -33.46 -6.68
C THR A 154 -34.39 -32.71 -5.47
N ALA A 155 -35.61 -33.00 -5.02
CA ALA A 155 -36.22 -32.39 -3.85
C ALA A 155 -35.45 -32.73 -2.57
N ASP A 156 -35.11 -34.00 -2.38
CA ASP A 156 -34.35 -34.47 -1.21
C ASP A 156 -32.92 -33.95 -1.21
N GLU A 157 -32.26 -33.97 -2.38
CA GLU A 157 -30.92 -33.43 -2.56
C GLU A 157 -30.89 -31.94 -2.26
N TYR A 158 -31.90 -31.18 -2.67
CA TYR A 158 -31.99 -29.75 -2.37
C TYR A 158 -32.00 -29.49 -0.85
N VAL A 159 -32.84 -30.19 -0.09
CA VAL A 159 -32.95 -29.99 1.37
C VAL A 159 -31.65 -30.38 2.09
N LEU A 160 -31.06 -31.51 1.71
CA LEU A 160 -29.85 -32.02 2.38
C LEU A 160 -28.59 -31.24 1.97
N ALA A 161 -28.44 -30.87 0.69
CA ALA A 161 -27.31 -30.08 0.21
C ALA A 161 -27.38 -28.62 0.72
N ASP A 162 -28.57 -28.01 0.79
CA ASP A 162 -28.73 -26.69 1.41
C ASP A 162 -28.37 -26.73 2.89
N PHE A 163 -28.80 -27.77 3.62
CA PHE A 163 -28.44 -27.95 5.02
C PHE A 163 -26.92 -28.04 5.24
N VAL A 164 -26.21 -28.84 4.44
CA VAL A 164 -24.73 -28.93 4.48
C VAL A 164 -24.10 -27.58 4.16
N SER A 165 -24.61 -26.88 3.15
CA SER A 165 -24.11 -25.56 2.72
C SER A 165 -24.32 -24.48 3.79
N ARG A 166 -25.47 -24.44 4.45
CA ARG A 166 -25.74 -23.57 5.61
C ARG A 166 -24.80 -23.88 6.77
N SER A 167 -24.57 -25.16 7.05
CA SER A 167 -23.66 -25.60 8.12
C SER A 167 -22.20 -25.22 7.84
N LEU A 168 -21.75 -25.32 6.58
CA LEU A 168 -20.41 -24.87 6.16
C LEU A 168 -20.24 -23.36 6.29
N ARG A 169 -21.23 -22.56 5.86
CA ARG A 169 -21.20 -21.09 6.01
C ARG A 169 -21.09 -20.67 7.48
N ALA A 170 -21.90 -21.27 8.36
CA ALA A 170 -21.83 -20.99 9.79
C ALA A 170 -20.44 -21.36 10.37
N ARG A 171 -19.85 -22.49 9.93
CA ARG A 171 -18.52 -22.91 10.36
C ARG A 171 -17.42 -21.95 9.90
N VAL A 172 -17.51 -21.41 8.69
CA VAL A 172 -16.54 -20.42 8.18
C VAL A 172 -16.60 -19.15 9.02
N LEU A 173 -17.79 -18.62 9.30
CA LEU A 173 -17.96 -17.43 10.16
C LEU A 173 -17.37 -17.63 11.56
N ASP A 174 -17.57 -18.80 12.17
CA ASP A 174 -16.96 -19.11 13.46
C ASP A 174 -15.43 -19.15 13.41
N LEU A 175 -14.86 -19.68 12.32
CA LEU A 175 -13.40 -19.74 12.14
C LEU A 175 -12.81 -18.36 11.89
N GLU A 176 -13.49 -17.51 11.11
CA GLU A 176 -13.12 -16.12 10.88
C GLU A 176 -13.09 -15.34 12.20
N ARG A 177 -14.16 -15.45 13.01
CA ARG A 177 -14.21 -14.83 14.34
C ARG A 177 -13.07 -15.27 15.25
N ILE A 178 -12.75 -16.57 15.29
CA ILE A 178 -11.63 -17.10 16.08
C ILE A 178 -10.29 -16.54 15.56
N ALA A 179 -10.12 -16.40 14.25
CA ALA A 179 -8.91 -15.85 13.65
C ALA A 179 -8.75 -14.36 13.99
N GLU A 180 -9.83 -13.59 13.91
CA GLU A 180 -9.87 -12.17 14.30
C GLU A 180 -9.52 -11.99 15.77
N GLU A 181 -10.15 -12.76 16.68
CA GLU A 181 -9.84 -12.74 18.12
C GLU A 181 -8.34 -13.03 18.39
N ALA A 182 -7.76 -13.99 17.66
CA ALA A 182 -6.34 -14.31 17.77
C ALA A 182 -5.40 -13.25 17.18
N GLU A 183 -5.82 -12.52 16.15
CA GLU A 183 -5.07 -11.40 15.58
C GLU A 183 -5.05 -10.20 16.52
N HIS A 184 -6.20 -9.86 17.11
CA HIS A 184 -6.31 -8.80 18.12
C HIS A 184 -5.39 -9.06 19.31
N ALA A 185 -5.40 -10.29 19.85
CA ALA A 185 -4.50 -10.67 20.96
C ALA A 185 -3.01 -10.55 20.59
N ARG A 186 -2.63 -10.81 19.33
CA ARG A 186 -1.24 -10.63 18.86
C ARG A 186 -0.89 -9.16 18.66
N ALA A 187 -1.83 -8.32 18.24
CA ALA A 187 -1.63 -6.89 18.07
C ALA A 187 -1.38 -6.22 19.42
N GLU A 188 -2.21 -6.52 20.43
CA GLU A 188 -2.03 -6.03 21.81
C GLU A 188 -0.65 -6.40 22.37
N ALA A 189 -0.23 -7.67 22.24
CA ALA A 189 1.09 -8.11 22.71
C ALA A 189 2.27 -7.41 21.99
N ARG A 190 2.12 -7.03 20.71
CA ARG A 190 3.13 -6.26 19.97
C ARG A 190 3.17 -4.81 20.44
N GLU A 191 2.03 -4.20 20.70
CA GLU A 191 1.94 -2.82 21.19
C GLU A 191 2.60 -2.67 22.55
N ASP A 192 2.35 -3.60 23.48
CA ASP A 192 3.02 -3.65 24.79
C ASP A 192 4.55 -3.78 24.63
N THR A 193 5.01 -4.64 23.72
CA THR A 193 6.45 -4.82 23.45
C THR A 193 7.09 -3.55 22.86
N LEU A 194 6.38 -2.81 22.02
CA LEU A 194 6.85 -1.56 21.44
C LEU A 194 6.88 -0.44 22.48
N ALA A 195 5.89 -0.36 23.35
CA ALA A 195 5.84 0.58 24.46
C ALA A 195 7.03 0.39 25.41
N ASP A 196 7.37 -0.85 25.75
CA ASP A 196 8.54 -1.18 26.58
C ASP A 196 9.87 -0.76 25.94
N ARG A 197 10.02 -0.99 24.62
CA ARG A 197 11.22 -0.58 23.87
C ARG A 197 11.35 0.93 23.77
N LEU A 198 10.24 1.64 23.53
CA LEU A 198 10.22 3.11 23.52
C LEU A 198 10.62 3.66 24.89
N ALA A 199 10.06 3.11 25.98
CA ALA A 199 10.40 3.51 27.33
C ALA A 199 11.88 3.28 27.65
N ALA A 200 12.49 2.19 27.16
CA ALA A 200 13.92 1.93 27.29
C ALA A 200 14.77 2.95 26.52
N ALA A 201 14.41 3.26 25.27
CA ALA A 201 15.12 4.23 24.45
C ALA A 201 15.06 5.66 25.03
N VAL A 202 13.92 6.06 25.60
CA VAL A 202 13.79 7.35 26.29
C VAL A 202 14.74 7.44 27.49
N ARG A 203 14.81 6.38 28.31
CA ARG A 203 15.75 6.32 29.44
C ARG A 203 17.22 6.40 28.99
N GLU A 204 17.59 5.69 27.92
CA GLU A 204 18.95 5.74 27.38
C GLU A 204 19.30 7.14 26.86
N LYS A 205 18.38 7.78 26.13
CA LYS A 205 18.56 9.17 25.67
C LYS A 205 18.78 10.13 26.85
N GLU A 206 18.00 10.01 27.92
CA GLU A 206 18.15 10.86 29.11
C GLU A 206 19.50 10.64 29.80
N GLN A 207 19.97 9.39 29.89
CA GLN A 207 21.28 9.05 30.43
C GLN A 207 22.41 9.66 29.60
N LEU A 208 22.36 9.52 28.27
CA LEU A 208 23.35 10.10 27.35
C LEU A 208 23.34 11.63 27.41
N ALA A 209 22.17 12.26 27.47
CA ALA A 209 22.06 13.71 27.62
C ALA A 209 22.65 14.21 28.95
N SER A 210 22.46 13.46 30.03
CA SER A 210 23.08 13.74 31.33
C SER A 210 24.60 13.60 31.27
N ALA A 211 25.11 12.51 30.67
CA ALA A 211 26.53 12.28 30.50
C ALA A 211 27.22 13.37 29.66
N LEU A 212 26.56 13.82 28.59
CA LEU A 212 27.05 14.90 27.72
C LEU A 212 27.12 16.24 28.46
N ARG A 213 26.11 16.56 29.28
CA ARG A 213 26.15 17.75 30.15
C ARG A 213 27.33 17.68 31.13
N GLY A 214 27.48 16.55 31.83
CA GLY A 214 28.60 16.36 32.75
C GLY A 214 29.98 16.36 32.07
N ALA A 215 30.08 15.96 30.80
CA ALA A 215 31.31 16.10 30.03
C ALA A 215 31.62 17.56 29.68
N ARG A 216 30.62 18.32 29.22
CA ARG A 216 30.78 19.76 28.90
C ARG A 216 31.17 20.58 30.13
N ASP A 217 30.56 20.31 31.27
CA ASP A 217 30.89 21.02 32.52
C ASP A 217 32.35 20.76 32.94
N ARG A 218 32.83 19.51 32.78
CA ARG A 218 34.23 19.16 33.03
C ARG A 218 35.19 19.89 32.08
N VAL A 219 34.84 19.98 30.80
CA VAL A 219 35.63 20.75 29.81
C VAL A 219 35.70 22.21 30.21
N GLY A 220 34.57 22.85 30.56
CA GLY A 220 34.56 24.24 31.00
C GLY A 220 35.42 24.51 32.25
N VAL A 221 35.42 23.58 33.23
CA VAL A 221 36.28 23.67 34.41
C VAL A 221 37.77 23.53 34.05
N LEU A 222 38.11 22.62 33.12
CA LEU A 222 39.48 22.45 32.66
C LEU A 222 39.98 23.66 31.88
N GLU A 223 39.16 24.22 30.97
CA GLU A 223 39.46 25.45 30.24
C GLU A 223 39.69 26.63 31.20
N ALA A 224 38.85 26.78 32.22
CA ALA A 224 39.04 27.80 33.25
C ALA A 224 40.36 27.62 34.03
N ARG A 225 40.75 26.38 34.34
CA ARG A 225 42.04 26.09 34.99
C ARG A 225 43.22 26.35 34.07
N VAL A 226 43.13 26.00 32.79
CA VAL A 226 44.16 26.31 31.79
C VAL A 226 44.34 27.81 31.67
N ALA A 227 43.25 28.57 31.52
CA ALA A 227 43.28 30.03 31.47
C ALA A 227 43.89 30.65 32.75
N MET A 228 43.59 30.09 33.92
CA MET A 228 44.20 30.50 35.19
C MET A 228 45.72 30.24 35.21
N LEU A 229 46.16 29.07 34.75
CA LEU A 229 47.58 28.68 34.70
C LEU A 229 48.37 29.51 33.67
N GLU A 230 47.79 29.77 32.50
CA GLU A 230 48.36 30.67 31.49
C GLU A 230 48.40 32.13 31.99
N GLY A 231 47.43 32.50 32.82
CA GLY A 231 47.37 33.78 33.52
C GLY A 231 48.40 33.92 34.65
N SER A 232 49.01 32.82 35.13
CA SER A 232 49.94 32.87 36.25
C SER A 232 51.21 33.64 35.91
N THR A 233 51.57 34.56 36.82
CA THR A 233 52.78 35.38 36.73
C THR A 233 54.07 34.56 36.68
N SER A 234 54.08 33.35 37.21
CA SER A 234 55.25 32.45 37.14
C SER A 234 55.52 31.94 35.73
N LEU A 235 54.48 31.59 34.96
CA LEU A 235 54.61 31.16 33.56
C LEU A 235 54.99 32.33 32.64
N ARG A 236 54.44 33.53 32.92
CA ARG A 236 54.79 34.77 32.21
C ARG A 236 56.24 35.21 32.48
N MET A 237 56.70 35.13 33.73
CA MET A 237 58.11 35.36 34.08
C MET A 237 59.04 34.31 33.46
N GLY A 238 58.63 33.03 33.46
CA GLY A 238 59.37 31.95 32.80
C GLY A 238 59.50 32.15 31.28
N ARG A 239 58.41 32.51 30.59
CA ARG A 239 58.43 32.85 29.15
C ARG A 239 59.30 34.07 28.85
N ALA A 240 59.24 35.12 29.67
CA ALA A 240 60.08 36.30 29.52
C ALA A 240 61.58 35.97 29.70
N LEU A 241 61.93 35.16 30.69
CA LEU A 241 63.31 34.68 30.91
C LEU A 241 63.82 33.81 29.74
N VAL A 242 63.00 32.88 29.25
CA VAL A 242 63.35 32.00 28.11
C VAL A 242 63.49 32.79 26.81
N ALA A 243 62.63 33.77 26.55
CA ALA A 243 62.72 34.64 25.38
C ALA A 243 64.00 35.49 25.38
N ALA A 244 64.40 35.98 26.55
CA ALA A 244 65.66 36.69 26.71
C ALA A 244 66.89 35.77 26.56
N ALA A 245 66.82 34.52 27.05
CA ALA A 245 67.86 33.53 26.85
C ALA A 245 68.05 33.14 25.37
N ARG A 246 66.96 33.09 24.58
CA ARG A 246 67.00 32.80 23.13
C ARG A 246 67.49 33.98 22.28
N SER A 247 67.51 35.21 22.79
CA SER A 247 67.88 36.40 22.02
C SER A 247 68.74 37.40 22.81
N PRO A 248 69.98 37.03 23.19
CA PRO A 248 70.74 37.73 24.23
C PRO A 248 71.05 39.21 23.92
N ARG A 249 71.23 39.58 22.64
CA ARG A 249 71.54 40.97 22.25
C ARG A 249 70.34 41.94 22.29
N LYS A 250 69.10 41.44 22.22
CA LYS A 250 67.86 42.26 22.27
C LYS A 250 67.08 42.06 23.57
N GLY A 251 67.19 40.91 24.22
CA GLY A 251 66.51 40.56 25.46
C GLY A 251 67.14 41.17 26.71
N ALA A 252 68.47 41.27 26.78
CA ALA A 252 69.18 41.77 27.98
C ALA A 252 68.89 43.24 28.31
N THR A 253 68.57 44.06 27.31
CA THR A 253 68.25 45.49 27.48
C THR A 253 66.77 45.73 27.81
N ARG A 254 65.86 44.80 27.49
CA ARG A 254 64.41 44.92 27.73
C ARG A 254 63.92 44.20 28.99
N LEU A 255 64.64 43.17 29.43
CA LEU A 255 64.35 42.36 30.62
C LEU A 255 64.08 43.18 31.90
N PRO A 256 64.92 44.19 32.26
CA PRO A 256 64.69 44.97 33.47
C PRO A 256 63.40 45.81 33.39
N GLY A 257 63.08 46.35 32.21
CA GLY A 257 61.89 47.17 31.97
C GLY A 257 60.59 46.35 31.96
N GLU A 258 60.61 45.14 31.39
CA GLU A 258 59.45 44.24 31.35
C GLU A 258 59.11 43.67 32.74
N LEU A 259 60.13 43.30 33.54
CA LEU A 259 59.95 42.87 34.93
C LEU A 259 59.46 44.02 35.83
N TYR A 260 60.00 45.23 35.64
CA TYR A 260 59.57 46.43 36.38
C TYR A 260 58.14 46.85 36.01
N GLY A 261 57.75 46.75 34.74
CA GLY A 261 56.39 47.01 34.26
C GLY A 261 55.35 46.03 34.84
N MET A 262 55.68 44.74 34.91
CA MET A 262 54.84 43.72 35.55
C MET A 262 54.69 43.92 37.06
N TRP A 263 55.72 44.46 37.73
CA TRP A 263 55.69 44.76 39.17
C TRP A 263 54.89 46.04 39.49
N ARG A 264 54.96 47.08 38.64
CA ARG A 264 54.26 48.36 38.85
C ARG A 264 52.79 48.35 38.39
N GLY A 265 52.42 47.49 37.44
CA GLY A 265 51.03 47.31 36.97
C GLY A 265 50.05 46.79 38.02
N ARG A 266 50.52 46.36 39.20
CA ARG A 266 49.70 45.82 40.30
C ARG A 266 48.94 46.90 41.10
N ARG A 267 49.11 48.20 40.81
CA ARG A 267 48.49 49.30 41.61
C ARG A 267 47.54 50.24 40.87
N ALA A 268 47.18 50.00 39.60
CA ALA A 268 46.22 50.84 38.88
C ALA A 268 44.94 50.06 38.51
N LYS A 269 43.83 50.53 39.09
CA LYS A 269 42.42 50.15 38.86
C LYS A 269 42.10 49.61 37.45
N SER A 270 41.47 48.44 37.39
CA SER A 270 40.52 48.07 36.33
C SER A 270 39.10 48.02 36.90
N ARG A 271 38.24 48.92 36.41
CA ARG A 271 36.78 48.84 36.48
C ARG A 271 36.33 47.59 35.68
N PRO A 272 35.28 46.87 36.10
CA PRO A 272 34.59 45.96 35.19
C PRO A 272 33.69 46.81 34.28
N GLY A 273 34.09 46.91 33.01
CA GLY A 273 33.20 47.23 31.90
C GLY A 273 32.57 45.93 31.38
N THR A 274 31.27 46.03 31.10
CA THR A 274 30.29 45.09 30.55
C THR A 274 30.78 44.07 29.52
N PRO A 275 30.19 42.86 29.43
CA PRO A 275 30.08 42.13 28.18
C PRO A 275 28.67 42.30 27.60
N ALA A 276 28.56 43.10 26.54
CA ALA A 276 27.48 42.98 25.57
C ALA A 276 27.85 41.84 24.61
N ALA A 277 27.26 40.67 24.79
CA ALA A 277 27.30 39.59 23.81
C ALA A 277 26.09 39.76 22.86
N GLY A 278 26.33 40.37 21.70
CA GLY A 278 25.42 40.24 20.56
C GLY A 278 25.47 38.80 20.02
N PRO A 279 24.37 38.29 19.44
CA PRO A 279 24.31 36.93 18.91
C PRO A 279 25.22 36.84 17.69
N ARG A 280 26.33 36.10 17.84
CA ARG A 280 27.19 35.73 16.73
C ARG A 280 26.52 34.54 16.04
N ALA A 281 26.08 34.79 14.81
CA ALA A 281 25.54 33.79 13.89
C ALA A 281 26.46 32.56 13.83
N VAL A 282 25.85 31.39 14.04
CA VAL A 282 26.47 30.09 13.82
C VAL A 282 26.61 29.91 12.30
N PRO A 283 27.80 29.55 11.77
CA PRO A 283 27.89 29.07 10.40
C PRO A 283 27.18 27.72 10.34
N ALA A 284 26.14 27.62 9.51
CA ALA A 284 25.48 26.36 9.18
C ALA A 284 26.53 25.40 8.61
N ALA A 285 26.86 24.37 9.38
CA ALA A 285 27.60 23.22 8.90
C ALA A 285 26.63 22.30 8.14
N PRO A 286 27.10 21.66 7.06
CA PRO A 286 26.24 20.97 6.11
C PRO A 286 25.60 19.73 6.75
N GLU A 287 24.31 19.57 6.50
CA GLU A 287 23.55 18.36 6.81
C GLU A 287 24.19 17.19 6.07
N ARG A 288 24.93 16.36 6.83
CA ARG A 288 25.35 15.04 6.37
C ARG A 288 24.16 14.12 6.49
N GLY A 289 23.73 13.59 5.34
CA GLY A 289 22.71 12.56 5.23
C GLY A 289 22.96 11.40 6.20
N LEU A 290 21.92 11.07 6.96
CA LEU A 290 21.83 9.79 7.63
C LEU A 290 21.29 8.77 6.62
N PRO A 291 21.88 7.56 6.55
CA PRO A 291 21.39 6.52 5.67
C PRO A 291 20.00 6.07 6.09
N THR A 292 19.10 6.02 5.12
CA THR A 292 17.77 5.39 5.17
C THR A 292 17.93 3.92 5.53
N ALA A 293 17.82 3.62 6.82
CA ALA A 293 17.53 2.28 7.29
C ALA A 293 16.05 2.01 7.03
N ALA A 294 15.78 1.04 6.17
CA ALA A 294 14.45 0.50 5.92
C ALA A 294 13.80 0.07 7.24
N ASP A 295 12.78 0.82 7.68
CA ASP A 295 12.01 0.53 8.88
C ASP A 295 10.77 -0.28 8.47
N ASP A 296 10.95 -1.59 8.45
CA ASP A 296 10.01 -2.59 7.93
C ASP A 296 8.90 -2.97 8.95
N ARG A 297 8.58 -2.09 9.90
CA ARG A 297 7.66 -2.42 11.00
C ARG A 297 6.86 -1.21 11.46
N LEU A 298 5.67 -1.02 10.85
CA LEU A 298 4.40 -0.56 11.43
C LEU A 298 3.42 -0.22 10.28
N HIS A 299 2.21 -0.80 10.28
CA HIS A 299 1.13 -0.60 9.30
C HIS A 299 0.44 0.77 9.41
N LEU A 300 1.23 1.85 9.48
CA LEU A 300 0.78 3.25 9.48
C LEU A 300 1.58 4.10 8.48
N SER A 301 2.12 3.46 7.43
CA SER A 301 3.09 4.00 6.47
C SER A 301 2.52 4.96 5.42
N TYR A 302 1.24 5.32 5.47
CA TYR A 302 0.64 6.33 4.57
C TYR A 302 0.07 7.51 5.35
N ARG A 303 0.93 8.26 6.06
CA ARG A 303 0.59 9.60 6.55
C ARG A 303 1.34 10.64 5.74
N ALA A 304 0.76 11.04 4.62
CA ALA A 304 1.14 12.27 3.93
C ALA A 304 0.55 13.49 4.66
N LEU A 305 0.96 13.76 5.91
CA LEU A 305 0.76 15.10 6.49
C LEU A 305 1.82 16.01 5.89
N SER A 306 1.58 16.51 4.68
CA SER A 306 2.46 17.50 4.03
C SER A 306 2.21 18.88 4.63
N ALA A 307 2.86 19.18 5.75
CA ALA A 307 2.89 20.52 6.36
C ALA A 307 4.00 21.42 5.75
N GLY A 308 4.43 21.13 4.51
CA GLY A 308 5.44 21.87 3.75
C GLY A 308 4.86 22.55 2.49
N PRO A 309 5.67 23.30 1.73
CA PRO A 309 5.26 23.85 0.44
C PRO A 309 4.74 22.73 -0.47
N ARG A 310 3.55 22.87 -1.05
CA ARG A 310 2.99 21.90 -2.00
C ARG A 310 3.68 22.05 -3.35
N ASP A 311 4.83 21.42 -3.49
CA ASP A 311 5.65 21.38 -4.71
C ASP A 311 5.26 20.22 -5.64
N ARG A 312 4.42 19.30 -5.18
CA ARG A 312 3.97 18.11 -5.89
C ARG A 312 2.46 17.92 -5.78
N LEU A 313 1.89 17.30 -6.80
CA LEU A 313 0.49 16.86 -6.82
C LEU A 313 0.20 15.91 -5.65
N VAL A 314 -0.87 16.16 -4.90
CA VAL A 314 -1.34 15.31 -3.80
C VAL A 314 -2.63 14.60 -4.21
N VAL A 315 -2.58 13.27 -4.31
CA VAL A 315 -3.71 12.43 -4.72
C VAL A 315 -4.19 11.58 -3.55
N ALA A 316 -5.46 11.71 -3.20
CA ALA A 316 -6.15 10.74 -2.35
C ALA A 316 -6.89 9.74 -3.24
N GLY A 317 -6.53 8.47 -3.20
CA GLY A 317 -6.86 7.55 -4.28
C GLY A 317 -7.51 6.24 -3.84
N VAL A 318 -8.66 5.88 -4.41
CA VAL A 318 -9.09 4.48 -4.51
C VAL A 318 -8.35 3.87 -5.70
N LEU A 319 -7.16 3.32 -5.42
CA LEU A 319 -6.21 2.84 -6.42
C LEU A 319 -5.83 1.38 -6.18
N THR A 320 -5.48 0.70 -7.27
CA THR A 320 -4.75 -0.57 -7.24
C THR A 320 -3.37 -0.36 -6.61
N ASP A 321 -2.79 -1.42 -6.04
CA ASP A 321 -1.45 -1.34 -5.43
C ASP A 321 -0.40 -0.87 -6.44
N THR A 322 -0.48 -1.39 -7.66
CA THR A 322 0.42 -1.03 -8.76
C THR A 322 0.30 0.43 -9.14
N ALA A 323 -0.92 0.94 -9.39
CA ALA A 323 -1.11 2.35 -9.75
C ALA A 323 -0.69 3.30 -8.63
N ALA A 324 -0.99 2.95 -7.37
CA ALA A 324 -0.57 3.74 -6.22
C ALA A 324 0.96 3.84 -6.12
N ALA A 325 1.67 2.73 -6.29
CA ALA A 325 3.13 2.68 -6.28
C ALA A 325 3.73 3.45 -7.47
N ASP A 326 3.09 3.40 -8.64
CA ASP A 326 3.56 4.10 -9.83
C ASP A 326 3.36 5.61 -9.70
N PHE A 327 2.22 6.03 -9.15
CA PHE A 327 1.92 7.44 -8.94
C PHE A 327 2.82 8.07 -7.86
N ALA A 328 3.20 7.30 -6.83
CA ALA A 328 4.00 7.78 -5.69
C ALA A 328 5.39 8.33 -6.08
N VAL A 329 5.91 7.97 -7.26
CA VAL A 329 7.18 8.50 -7.78
C VAL A 329 7.11 10.00 -8.03
N ASP A 330 5.99 10.46 -8.61
CA ASP A 330 5.83 11.82 -9.11
C ASP A 330 4.81 12.64 -8.31
N ALA A 331 3.87 11.96 -7.64
CA ALA A 331 2.85 12.56 -6.78
C ALA A 331 2.95 12.04 -5.34
N VAL A 332 2.36 12.78 -4.40
CA VAL A 332 2.13 12.30 -3.04
C VAL A 332 0.81 11.55 -3.03
N VAL A 333 0.85 10.24 -2.78
CA VAL A 333 -0.34 9.38 -2.90
C VAL A 333 -0.78 8.87 -1.53
N GLY A 334 -2.00 9.22 -1.14
CA GLY A 334 -2.71 8.65 -0.01
C GLY A 334 -3.75 7.64 -0.50
N ARG A 335 -3.46 6.34 -0.39
CA ARG A 335 -4.43 5.32 -0.78
C ARG A 335 -5.57 5.27 0.23
N LEU A 336 -6.80 5.35 -0.24
CA LEU A 336 -8.00 5.33 0.58
C LEU A 336 -8.44 3.88 0.80
N LEU A 337 -8.73 3.52 2.05
CA LEU A 337 -9.39 2.28 2.42
C LEU A 337 -10.85 2.59 2.79
N PRO A 338 -11.77 1.60 2.73
CA PRO A 338 -13.17 1.87 3.06
C PRO A 338 -13.36 2.44 4.48
N HIS A 339 -12.57 2.02 5.45
CA HIS A 339 -12.73 2.42 6.86
C HIS A 339 -12.08 3.76 7.21
N ASP A 340 -11.14 4.28 6.41
CA ASP A 340 -10.38 5.50 6.72
C ASP A 340 -10.54 6.61 5.67
N GLY A 341 -11.20 6.34 4.54
CA GLY A 341 -11.22 7.23 3.38
C GLY A 341 -11.68 8.65 3.70
N ARG A 342 -12.75 8.80 4.50
CA ARG A 342 -13.26 10.12 4.90
C ARG A 342 -12.23 10.90 5.74
N LEU A 343 -11.62 10.22 6.71
CA LEU A 343 -10.64 10.82 7.61
C LEU A 343 -9.36 11.23 6.85
N LEU A 344 -8.95 10.44 5.86
CA LEU A 344 -7.77 10.76 5.06
C LEU A 344 -8.01 11.97 4.16
N VAL A 345 -9.18 12.10 3.53
CA VAL A 345 -9.51 13.31 2.75
C VAL A 345 -9.47 14.54 3.65
N GLU A 346 -10.12 14.48 4.82
CA GLU A 346 -10.14 15.56 5.82
C GLU A 346 -8.77 15.99 6.33
N ARG A 347 -7.86 15.04 6.57
CA ARG A 347 -6.55 15.35 7.17
C ARG A 347 -5.46 15.70 6.17
N THR A 348 -5.57 15.19 4.95
CA THR A 348 -4.51 15.30 3.93
C THR A 348 -4.74 16.51 3.01
N ASP A 349 -6.01 16.96 2.91
CA ASP A 349 -6.42 18.06 2.05
C ASP A 349 -5.87 17.89 0.61
N PRO A 350 -6.24 16.78 -0.07
CA PRO A 350 -5.66 16.41 -1.37
C PRO A 350 -6.04 17.40 -2.47
N ASP A 351 -5.22 17.51 -3.51
CA ASP A 351 -5.58 18.29 -4.71
C ASP A 351 -6.72 17.61 -5.48
N ALA A 352 -6.73 16.27 -5.47
CA ALA A 352 -7.74 15.46 -6.12
C ALA A 352 -8.06 14.19 -5.33
N VAL A 353 -9.34 13.80 -5.30
CA VAL A 353 -9.77 12.44 -4.97
C VAL A 353 -9.96 11.66 -6.26
N VAL A 354 -9.13 10.63 -6.46
CA VAL A 354 -9.12 9.82 -7.68
C VAL A 354 -9.67 8.43 -7.40
N VAL A 355 -10.63 7.98 -8.19
CA VAL A 355 -11.17 6.62 -8.10
C VAL A 355 -10.87 5.86 -9.37
N GLN A 356 -10.01 4.84 -9.27
CA GLN A 356 -9.66 3.96 -10.38
C GLN A 356 -10.71 2.86 -10.53
N LEU A 357 -11.23 2.69 -11.75
CA LEU A 357 -12.28 1.71 -12.01
C LEU A 357 -11.79 0.29 -11.77
N SER A 358 -10.58 -0.06 -12.23
CA SER A 358 -10.01 -1.39 -11.99
C SER A 358 -9.76 -1.70 -10.52
N ALA A 359 -9.60 -0.68 -9.65
CA ALA A 359 -9.51 -0.88 -8.20
C ALA A 359 -10.84 -1.28 -7.57
N CYS A 360 -11.96 -0.93 -8.21
CA CYS A 360 -13.31 -1.27 -7.77
C CYS A 360 -13.79 -2.60 -8.36
N ALA A 361 -13.39 -2.90 -9.60
CA ALA A 361 -13.76 -4.14 -10.29
C ALA A 361 -12.79 -5.31 -10.03
N GLY A 362 -11.54 -5.02 -9.65
CA GLY A 362 -10.49 -6.00 -9.38
C GLY A 362 -10.37 -6.40 -7.91
N PRO A 363 -9.43 -7.30 -7.58
CA PRO A 363 -9.17 -7.70 -6.20
C PRO A 363 -8.60 -6.53 -5.39
N GLY A 364 -9.18 -6.28 -4.22
CA GLY A 364 -8.72 -5.23 -3.32
C GLY A 364 -9.77 -4.80 -2.30
N PRO A 365 -9.45 -3.81 -1.45
CA PRO A 365 -10.33 -3.33 -0.38
C PRO A 365 -11.66 -2.74 -0.89
N TRP A 366 -11.67 -2.25 -2.13
CA TRP A 366 -12.84 -1.66 -2.78
C TRP A 366 -13.48 -2.60 -3.82
N SER A 367 -13.12 -3.88 -3.81
CA SER A 367 -13.67 -4.87 -4.73
C SER A 367 -15.21 -4.89 -4.67
N LEU A 368 -15.84 -5.03 -5.83
CA LEU A 368 -17.29 -5.01 -6.04
C LEU A 368 -17.96 -3.64 -5.89
N THR A 369 -17.22 -2.56 -5.63
CA THR A 369 -17.80 -1.21 -5.62
C THR A 369 -18.29 -0.82 -7.02
N GLY A 370 -19.50 -0.28 -7.11
CA GLY A 370 -20.19 0.07 -8.34
C GLY A 370 -20.81 -1.12 -9.07
N THR A 371 -20.84 -2.32 -8.48
CA THR A 371 -21.42 -3.53 -9.12
C THR A 371 -22.81 -3.90 -8.61
N ASN A 372 -23.34 -3.17 -7.62
CA ASN A 372 -24.53 -3.48 -6.81
C ASN A 372 -24.39 -4.70 -5.89
N PHE A 373 -23.27 -5.43 -5.90
CA PHE A 373 -23.02 -6.55 -4.99
C PHE A 373 -22.47 -6.12 -3.62
N ALA A 374 -21.97 -4.88 -3.50
CA ALA A 374 -21.42 -4.32 -2.27
C ALA A 374 -22.01 -2.93 -1.94
N PRO A 375 -23.31 -2.83 -1.61
CA PRO A 375 -24.00 -1.55 -1.42
C PRO A 375 -23.42 -0.70 -0.27
N ASP A 376 -22.80 -1.32 0.73
CA ASP A 376 -22.14 -0.59 1.81
C ASP A 376 -20.85 0.09 1.35
N LEU A 377 -20.10 -0.52 0.42
CA LEU A 377 -18.94 0.12 -0.21
C LEU A 377 -19.38 1.24 -1.15
N ASP A 378 -20.49 1.07 -1.87
CA ASP A 378 -21.08 2.13 -2.71
C ASP A 378 -21.45 3.36 -1.88
N ARG A 379 -22.09 3.13 -0.72
CA ARG A 379 -22.41 4.18 0.25
C ARG A 379 -21.15 4.85 0.79
N THR A 380 -20.17 4.06 1.21
CA THR A 380 -18.90 4.56 1.75
C THR A 380 -18.15 5.41 0.72
N LEU A 381 -18.10 4.98 -0.54
CA LEU A 381 -17.49 5.77 -1.61
C LEU A 381 -18.25 7.08 -1.83
N ALA A 382 -19.58 7.05 -1.85
CA ALA A 382 -20.38 8.27 -1.99
C ALA A 382 -20.12 9.27 -0.84
N GLU A 383 -19.93 8.79 0.39
CA GLU A 383 -19.55 9.63 1.54
C GLU A 383 -18.16 10.26 1.37
N VAL A 384 -17.17 9.51 0.91
CA VAL A 384 -15.82 10.03 0.60
C VAL A 384 -15.88 11.11 -0.48
N LEU A 385 -16.64 10.90 -1.54
CA LEU A 385 -16.80 11.87 -2.62
C LEU A 385 -17.58 13.12 -2.16
N ALA A 386 -18.54 12.96 -1.26
CA ALA A 386 -19.26 14.09 -0.66
C ALA A 386 -18.33 14.94 0.23
N GLU A 387 -17.46 14.30 1.02
CA GLU A 387 -16.47 14.98 1.85
C GLU A 387 -15.46 15.78 1.01
N ALA A 388 -14.93 15.17 -0.06
CA ALA A 388 -14.03 15.84 -0.98
C ALA A 388 -14.66 17.12 -1.56
N ARG A 389 -15.94 17.05 -1.95
CA ARG A 389 -16.69 18.21 -2.46
C ARG A 389 -16.96 19.26 -1.39
N ALA A 390 -17.25 18.85 -0.15
CA ALA A 390 -17.44 19.79 0.94
C ALA A 390 -16.18 20.64 1.19
N GLN A 391 -15.00 20.08 0.91
CA GLN A 391 -13.71 20.76 0.98
C GLN A 391 -13.31 21.48 -0.32
N GLY A 392 -14.16 21.44 -1.35
CA GLY A 392 -13.88 22.04 -2.66
C GLY A 392 -12.79 21.31 -3.46
N ARG A 393 -12.54 20.02 -3.18
CA ARG A 393 -11.55 19.19 -3.87
C ARG A 393 -12.17 18.45 -5.05
N ALA A 394 -11.41 18.35 -6.14
CA ALA A 394 -11.86 17.71 -7.36
C ALA A 394 -11.99 16.19 -7.17
N THR A 395 -13.10 15.65 -7.64
CA THR A 395 -13.39 14.22 -7.67
C THR A 395 -13.27 13.70 -9.10
N VAL A 396 -12.35 12.77 -9.33
CA VAL A 396 -11.98 12.29 -10.66
C VAL A 396 -12.19 10.78 -10.75
N LEU A 397 -12.96 10.35 -11.75
CA LEU A 397 -13.05 8.94 -12.11
C LEU A 397 -11.95 8.61 -13.13
N TRP A 398 -11.06 7.69 -12.79
CA TRP A 398 -10.07 7.14 -13.71
C TRP A 398 -10.61 5.84 -14.31
N ARG A 399 -11.05 5.90 -15.56
CA ARG A 399 -11.67 4.79 -16.27
C ARG A 399 -10.62 4.05 -17.11
N ASP A 400 -9.87 3.19 -16.43
CA ASP A 400 -8.83 2.33 -17.02
C ASP A 400 -9.34 0.93 -17.43
N ALA A 401 -10.62 0.65 -17.20
CA ALA A 401 -11.28 -0.59 -17.55
C ALA A 401 -12.71 -0.33 -18.06
N PRO A 402 -13.37 -1.30 -18.73
CA PRO A 402 -14.71 -1.10 -19.29
C PRO A 402 -15.72 -0.69 -18.23
N ALA A 403 -16.54 0.33 -18.53
CA ALA A 403 -17.57 0.84 -17.60
C ALA A 403 -18.57 -0.23 -17.14
N SER A 404 -18.77 -1.29 -17.95
CA SER A 404 -19.62 -2.43 -17.61
C SER A 404 -19.13 -3.24 -16.41
N ALA A 405 -17.85 -3.12 -16.02
CA ALA A 405 -17.29 -3.84 -14.88
C ALA A 405 -17.72 -3.22 -13.53
N ALA A 406 -18.09 -1.94 -13.51
CA ALA A 406 -18.58 -1.24 -12.32
C ALA A 406 -19.60 -0.14 -12.74
N PRO A 407 -20.78 -0.52 -13.24
CA PRO A 407 -21.73 0.43 -13.85
C PRO A 407 -22.23 1.51 -12.87
N GLY A 408 -22.33 1.18 -11.57
CA GLY A 408 -22.74 2.10 -10.51
C GLY A 408 -21.80 3.29 -10.32
N LEU A 409 -20.52 3.19 -10.70
CA LEU A 409 -19.61 4.34 -10.68
C LEU A 409 -20.06 5.43 -11.65
N THR A 410 -20.74 5.08 -12.75
CA THR A 410 -21.25 6.06 -13.72
C THR A 410 -22.43 6.86 -13.17
N ALA A 411 -23.13 6.33 -12.16
CA ALA A 411 -24.25 7.02 -11.51
C ALA A 411 -23.79 8.03 -10.45
N LEU A 412 -22.53 7.94 -10.01
CA LEU A 412 -21.94 8.91 -9.09
C LEU A 412 -21.60 10.21 -9.82
N HIS A 413 -21.68 11.33 -9.12
CA HIS A 413 -21.21 12.60 -9.64
C HIS A 413 -19.68 12.57 -9.73
N TRP A 414 -19.11 13.18 -10.76
CA TRP A 414 -17.66 13.36 -10.96
C TRP A 414 -17.40 14.73 -11.55
N ASP A 415 -16.35 15.39 -11.09
CA ASP A 415 -15.93 16.67 -11.67
C ASP A 415 -15.17 16.46 -12.98
N ALA A 416 -14.53 15.29 -13.12
CA ALA A 416 -13.94 14.84 -14.37
C ALA A 416 -13.89 13.32 -14.49
N VAL A 417 -13.82 12.85 -15.74
CA VAL A 417 -13.56 11.45 -16.09
C VAL A 417 -12.36 11.40 -17.01
N ILE A 418 -11.38 10.57 -16.65
CA ILE A 418 -10.18 10.30 -17.46
C ILE A 418 -10.34 8.92 -18.08
N ASP A 419 -10.52 8.86 -19.39
CA ASP A 419 -10.62 7.63 -20.17
C ASP A 419 -9.21 7.25 -20.71
N ALA A 420 -8.39 6.68 -19.84
CA ALA A 420 -7.03 6.22 -20.17
C ALA A 420 -6.53 5.17 -19.18
N ASP A 421 -5.49 4.43 -19.56
CA ASP A 421 -4.67 3.68 -18.61
C ASP A 421 -3.96 4.61 -17.59
N THR A 422 -3.38 4.03 -16.55
CA THR A 422 -2.54 4.75 -15.58
C THR A 422 -1.13 5.06 -16.09
N GLY A 423 -0.86 4.75 -17.35
CA GLY A 423 0.44 4.87 -17.99
C GLY A 423 1.44 3.80 -17.56
N VAL A 424 2.60 3.83 -18.21
CA VAL A 424 3.70 2.90 -17.98
C VAL A 424 4.87 3.64 -17.33
N ARG A 425 5.51 3.04 -16.33
CA ARG A 425 6.78 3.54 -15.83
C ARG A 425 7.92 3.15 -16.75
N LEU A 426 8.80 4.09 -17.04
CA LEU A 426 9.93 3.85 -17.95
C LEU A 426 10.87 2.76 -17.43
N ASP A 427 11.12 2.72 -16.12
CA ASP A 427 11.99 1.71 -15.48
C ASP A 427 11.47 0.27 -15.57
N ARG A 428 10.22 0.05 -16.00
CA ARG A 428 9.66 -1.28 -16.29
C ARG A 428 9.88 -1.74 -17.73
N ILE A 429 10.38 -0.87 -18.60
CA ILE A 429 10.73 -1.21 -19.98
C ILE A 429 12.17 -1.72 -19.96
N ASP A 430 12.42 -2.94 -20.45
CA ASP A 430 13.77 -3.48 -20.56
C ASP A 430 14.50 -2.75 -21.71
N PRO A 431 15.57 -1.98 -21.44
CA PRO A 431 16.29 -1.25 -22.48
C PRO A 431 17.09 -2.16 -23.42
N ARG A 432 17.17 -3.47 -23.13
CA ARG A 432 17.91 -4.46 -23.93
C ARG A 432 17.08 -5.11 -25.04
N ASP A 433 15.77 -4.88 -25.04
CA ASP A 433 14.91 -5.42 -26.10
C ASP A 433 15.20 -4.72 -27.43
N ASP A 434 15.02 -5.47 -28.52
CA ASP A 434 14.96 -4.88 -29.87
C ASP A 434 13.76 -3.90 -29.88
N ASP A 435 13.96 -2.67 -30.35
CA ASP A 435 13.01 -1.53 -30.30
C ASP A 435 12.81 -0.84 -28.93
N ALA A 436 13.55 -1.21 -27.88
CA ALA A 436 13.36 -0.63 -26.55
C ALA A 436 13.52 0.90 -26.50
N ARG A 437 14.45 1.47 -27.27
CA ARG A 437 14.66 2.93 -27.34
C ARG A 437 13.43 3.66 -27.88
N ASP A 438 12.83 3.16 -28.96
CA ASP A 438 11.64 3.77 -29.53
C ASP A 438 10.44 3.61 -28.61
N ARG A 439 10.34 2.45 -27.93
CA ARG A 439 9.31 2.25 -26.90
C ARG A 439 9.48 3.21 -25.71
N LEU A 440 10.72 3.42 -25.25
CA LEU A 440 11.02 4.40 -24.19
C LEU A 440 10.66 5.82 -24.62
N ARG A 441 10.99 6.21 -25.86
CA ARG A 441 10.64 7.52 -26.43
C ARG A 441 9.12 7.72 -26.50
N GLU A 442 8.38 6.73 -26.99
CA GLU A 442 6.92 6.77 -27.06
C GLU A 442 6.30 6.87 -25.66
N ALA A 443 6.76 6.03 -24.74
CA ALA A 443 6.32 6.07 -23.36
C ALA A 443 6.63 7.43 -22.72
N PHE A 444 7.85 7.94 -22.85
CA PHE A 444 8.23 9.25 -22.34
C PHE A 444 7.30 10.35 -22.85
N LEU A 445 7.03 10.39 -24.16
CA LEU A 445 6.27 11.49 -24.77
C LEU A 445 4.76 11.39 -24.51
N ARG A 446 4.18 10.19 -24.43
CA ARG A 446 2.72 10.03 -24.53
C ARG A 446 2.07 9.10 -23.50
N GLU A 447 2.75 8.04 -23.09
CA GLU A 447 2.14 6.93 -22.33
C GLU A 447 2.65 6.82 -20.90
N GLY A 448 3.64 7.62 -20.53
CA GLY A 448 4.31 7.55 -19.24
C GLY A 448 3.35 7.90 -18.10
N THR A 449 3.50 7.24 -16.95
CA THR A 449 2.74 7.57 -15.74
C THR A 449 2.83 9.07 -15.39
N ARG A 450 4.01 9.68 -15.53
CA ARG A 450 4.23 11.13 -15.34
C ARG A 450 3.37 11.98 -16.28
N VAL A 451 3.21 11.56 -17.54
CA VAL A 451 2.38 12.25 -18.55
C VAL A 451 0.90 12.17 -18.17
N ARG A 452 0.46 11.01 -17.67
CA ARG A 452 -0.91 10.81 -17.17
C ARG A 452 -1.19 11.68 -15.96
N LEU A 453 -0.28 11.72 -14.99
CA LEU A 453 -0.37 12.58 -13.81
C LEU A 453 -0.34 14.07 -14.16
N ALA A 454 0.40 14.48 -15.19
CA ALA A 454 0.35 15.86 -15.68
C ALA A 454 -1.01 16.24 -16.27
N GLY A 455 -1.68 15.29 -16.94
CA GLY A 455 -3.08 15.45 -17.35
C GLY A 455 -4.00 15.71 -16.16
N LEU A 456 -3.85 14.91 -15.10
CA LEU A 456 -4.59 15.09 -13.85
C LEU A 456 -4.26 16.44 -13.17
N ALA A 457 -2.98 16.79 -13.05
CA ALA A 457 -2.53 18.03 -12.42
C ALA A 457 -3.11 19.27 -13.10
N ARG A 458 -3.11 19.31 -14.45
CA ARG A 458 -3.74 20.40 -15.21
C ARG A 458 -5.25 20.48 -14.98
N LEU A 459 -5.92 19.34 -14.82
CA LEU A 459 -7.36 19.30 -14.58
C LEU A 459 -7.73 19.91 -13.22
N VAL A 460 -6.89 19.71 -12.21
CA VAL A 460 -7.16 20.15 -10.83
C VAL A 460 -6.40 21.43 -10.44
N GLY A 461 -5.58 21.99 -11.33
CA GLY A 461 -4.79 23.20 -11.08
C GLY A 461 -3.62 22.99 -10.11
N ALA A 462 -3.07 21.78 -10.06
CA ALA A 462 -1.95 21.41 -9.19
C ALA A 462 -0.58 21.50 -9.92
N PRO A 463 0.56 21.42 -9.19
CA PRO A 463 1.89 21.42 -9.79
C PRO A 463 2.05 20.32 -10.86
N ASP A 464 2.56 20.70 -12.05
CA ASP A 464 2.74 19.77 -13.17
C ASP A 464 4.01 18.91 -12.98
N PRO A 465 3.90 17.58 -12.88
CA PRO A 465 5.05 16.67 -12.77
C PRO A 465 6.04 16.77 -13.93
N LEU A 466 5.62 17.24 -15.11
CA LEU A 466 6.51 17.42 -16.27
C LEU A 466 7.49 18.58 -16.09
N GLU A 467 7.30 19.47 -15.10
CA GLU A 467 8.29 20.48 -14.74
C GLU A 467 9.64 19.84 -14.37
N ALA A 468 9.63 18.61 -13.84
CA ALA A 468 10.84 17.85 -13.54
C ALA A 468 11.64 17.44 -14.81
N ARG A 469 11.03 17.50 -16.00
CA ARG A 469 11.67 17.19 -17.30
C ARG A 469 12.29 18.41 -17.98
N ARG A 470 12.16 19.60 -17.39
CA ARG A 470 12.66 20.82 -18.02
C ARG A 470 14.19 20.78 -18.08
N VAL A 471 14.70 21.06 -19.27
CA VAL A 471 16.14 21.12 -19.56
C VAL A 471 16.53 22.56 -19.90
N ALA A 472 17.63 23.00 -19.32
CA ALA A 472 18.37 24.21 -19.70
C ALA A 472 19.53 23.82 -20.59
N VAL A 473 19.62 24.40 -21.78
CA VAL A 473 20.81 24.27 -22.63
C VAL A 473 21.75 25.43 -22.34
N VAL A 474 22.96 25.14 -21.88
CA VAL A 474 24.01 26.15 -21.67
C VAL A 474 24.91 26.18 -22.90
N ALA A 475 25.07 27.35 -23.51
CA ALA A 475 25.89 27.54 -24.69
C ALA A 475 26.64 28.86 -24.65
N ALA A 476 27.79 28.94 -25.33
CA ALA A 476 28.58 30.16 -25.46
C ALA A 476 28.87 30.48 -26.95
N PRO A 477 27.85 30.87 -27.74
CA PRO A 477 28.03 31.17 -29.16
C PRO A 477 28.96 32.38 -29.35
N GLY A 478 30.06 32.19 -30.09
CA GLY A 478 31.07 33.23 -30.31
C GLY A 478 30.81 34.14 -31.53
N ASP A 479 30.03 33.67 -32.50
CA ASP A 479 29.72 34.42 -33.72
C ASP A 479 28.28 34.16 -34.22
N ARG A 480 27.90 34.85 -35.32
CA ARG A 480 26.56 34.72 -35.92
C ARG A 480 26.30 33.32 -36.50
N THR A 481 27.34 32.59 -36.90
CA THR A 481 27.22 31.23 -37.43
C THR A 481 26.94 30.24 -36.30
N SER A 482 27.64 30.39 -35.16
CA SER A 482 27.38 29.66 -33.92
C SER A 482 25.97 29.93 -33.38
N LEU A 483 25.49 31.19 -33.44
CA LEU A 483 24.10 31.53 -33.08
C LEU A 483 23.07 30.83 -33.97
N ALA A 484 23.27 30.86 -35.29
CA ALA A 484 22.38 30.18 -36.23
C ALA A 484 22.37 28.66 -36.00
N ARG A 485 23.54 28.06 -35.73
CA ARG A 485 23.65 26.63 -35.45
C ARG A 485 23.02 26.24 -34.12
N LEU A 486 23.24 27.01 -33.06
CA LEU A 486 22.58 26.82 -31.76
C LEU A 486 21.06 26.84 -31.94
N THR A 487 20.55 27.86 -32.63
CA THR A 487 19.11 28.01 -32.92
C THR A 487 18.59 26.80 -33.68
N GLN A 488 19.26 26.41 -34.76
CA GLN A 488 18.88 25.24 -35.55
C GLN A 488 18.89 23.94 -34.73
N GLN A 489 19.95 23.67 -33.96
CA GLN A 489 20.06 22.43 -33.18
C GLN A 489 19.03 22.38 -32.05
N VAL A 490 18.77 23.49 -31.34
CA VAL A 490 17.73 23.58 -30.31
C VAL A 490 16.35 23.36 -30.92
N LEU A 491 16.07 24.01 -32.06
CA LEU A 491 14.80 23.89 -32.76
C LEU A 491 14.63 22.54 -33.48
N ALA A 492 15.69 21.76 -33.66
CA ALA A 492 15.60 20.39 -34.15
C ALA A 492 15.23 19.38 -33.06
N GLN A 493 15.45 19.68 -31.78
CA GLN A 493 15.21 18.70 -30.71
C GLN A 493 13.74 18.27 -30.59
N HIS A 494 13.49 16.96 -30.47
CA HIS A 494 12.17 16.40 -30.22
C HIS A 494 11.68 16.70 -28.79
N HIS A 495 12.56 16.57 -27.79
CA HIS A 495 12.31 17.11 -26.45
C HIS A 495 12.90 18.52 -26.38
N ARG A 496 12.04 19.53 -26.55
CA ARG A 496 12.50 20.92 -26.57
C ARG A 496 13.02 21.34 -25.19
N PRO A 497 14.19 21.99 -25.12
CA PRO A 497 14.64 22.59 -23.87
C PRO A 497 13.68 23.70 -23.47
N ALA A 498 13.48 23.87 -22.17
CA ALA A 498 12.61 24.91 -21.64
C ALA A 498 13.31 26.27 -21.65
N GLU A 499 14.64 26.27 -21.56
CA GLU A 499 15.43 27.49 -21.63
C GLU A 499 16.79 27.27 -22.29
N VAL A 500 17.34 28.35 -22.84
CA VAL A 500 18.70 28.44 -23.37
C VAL A 500 19.43 29.55 -22.60
N VAL A 501 20.53 29.17 -21.98
CA VAL A 501 21.37 30.04 -21.17
C VAL A 501 22.63 30.41 -21.95
N VAL A 502 22.77 31.70 -22.22
CA VAL A 502 23.87 32.26 -23.02
C VAL A 502 24.48 33.49 -22.34
N PRO A 503 25.74 33.86 -22.65
CA PRO A 503 26.34 35.08 -22.14
C PRO A 503 25.67 36.37 -22.66
N ASP A 504 25.14 36.35 -23.88
CA ASP A 504 24.45 37.46 -24.57
C ASP A 504 23.20 36.91 -25.28
N ASP A 505 22.04 37.52 -25.04
CA ASP A 505 20.73 37.09 -25.53
C ASP A 505 20.39 37.63 -26.93
N ARG A 506 21.21 38.53 -27.47
CA ARG A 506 20.97 39.19 -28.76
C ARG A 506 20.98 38.21 -29.94
N GLY A 507 19.97 38.33 -30.80
CA GLY A 507 19.87 37.55 -32.04
C GLY A 507 19.29 36.15 -31.87
N LEU A 508 18.67 35.87 -30.72
CA LEU A 508 17.97 34.62 -30.40
C LEU A 508 16.43 34.79 -30.38
N ASP A 509 15.91 35.80 -31.07
CA ASP A 509 14.47 36.10 -31.15
C ASP A 509 13.65 34.91 -31.68
N GLU A 510 14.24 34.10 -32.55
CA GLU A 510 13.62 32.90 -33.11
C GLU A 510 13.34 31.82 -32.04
N LEU A 511 14.23 31.69 -31.04
CA LEU A 511 14.03 30.78 -29.91
C LEU A 511 12.87 31.23 -29.03
N VAL A 512 12.83 32.53 -28.71
CA VAL A 512 11.76 33.13 -27.91
C VAL A 512 10.42 33.02 -28.62
N ALA A 513 10.38 33.29 -29.93
CA ALA A 513 9.18 33.14 -30.75
C ALA A 513 8.68 31.68 -30.81
N SER A 514 9.58 30.71 -30.64
CA SER A 514 9.27 29.29 -30.59
C SER A 514 8.93 28.78 -29.18
N GLY A 515 8.85 29.68 -28.18
CA GLY A 515 8.49 29.35 -26.80
C GLY A 515 9.63 28.86 -25.92
N VAL A 516 10.89 29.01 -26.36
CA VAL A 516 12.08 28.69 -25.55
C VAL A 516 12.54 29.95 -24.82
N GLU A 517 12.64 29.89 -23.49
CA GLU A 517 13.10 31.03 -22.70
C GLU A 517 14.60 31.27 -22.95
N VAL A 518 15.01 32.49 -23.27
CA VAL A 518 16.44 32.85 -23.40
C VAL A 518 16.84 33.63 -22.17
N ARG A 519 17.92 33.20 -21.50
CA ARG A 519 18.38 33.81 -20.25
C ARG A 519 19.88 34.06 -20.25
N THR A 520 20.26 35.14 -19.58
CA THR A 520 21.65 35.40 -19.20
C THR A 520 21.86 35.07 -17.72
N GLY A 521 22.90 34.31 -17.37
CA GLY A 521 23.24 33.99 -15.98
C GLY A 521 23.13 32.50 -15.65
N ALA A 522 22.47 32.16 -14.54
CA ALA A 522 22.36 30.79 -14.06
C ALA A 522 21.07 30.10 -14.59
N PRO A 523 21.14 28.79 -14.92
CA PRO A 523 19.97 28.01 -15.33
C PRO A 523 18.93 27.90 -14.19
N ALA A 524 17.66 27.98 -14.56
CA ALA A 524 16.50 27.79 -13.68
C ALA A 524 15.93 26.37 -13.76
N ALA A 525 16.06 25.66 -14.88
CA ALA A 525 15.56 24.32 -15.09
C ALA A 525 16.30 23.30 -14.19
N PRO A 526 15.65 22.20 -13.78
CA PRO A 526 16.24 21.18 -12.92
C PRO A 526 17.41 20.43 -13.58
N TRP A 527 17.42 20.35 -14.91
CA TRP A 527 18.47 19.69 -15.69
C TRP A 527 19.22 20.66 -16.58
N VAL A 528 20.52 20.47 -16.71
CA VAL A 528 21.42 21.31 -17.50
C VAL A 528 22.14 20.44 -18.53
N ALA A 529 22.05 20.82 -19.79
CA ALA A 529 22.77 20.21 -20.90
C ALA A 529 23.86 21.17 -21.41
N ASP A 530 25.09 20.66 -21.54
CA ASP A 530 26.24 21.46 -21.98
C ASP A 530 26.40 21.41 -23.50
N TRP A 531 26.17 22.55 -24.16
CA TRP A 531 26.30 22.74 -25.60
C TRP A 531 27.36 23.81 -25.90
N THR A 532 28.36 23.95 -25.03
CA THR A 532 29.44 24.92 -25.21
C THR A 532 30.23 24.65 -26.51
N ASP A 533 30.45 23.37 -26.85
CA ASP A 533 30.98 23.00 -28.17
C ASP A 533 29.86 22.88 -29.21
N LEU A 534 29.63 23.97 -29.94
CA LEU A 534 28.66 24.03 -31.04
C LEU A 534 29.21 23.44 -32.36
N THR A 535 30.43 22.89 -32.39
CA THR A 535 30.94 22.21 -33.58
C THR A 535 30.47 20.76 -33.67
N GLU A 536 30.12 20.17 -32.53
CA GLU A 536 29.51 18.85 -32.46
C GLU A 536 28.10 18.85 -33.05
N ASP A 537 27.84 17.88 -33.93
CA ASP A 537 26.52 17.65 -34.46
C ASP A 537 25.70 16.81 -33.48
N ARG A 538 24.58 17.36 -33.02
CA ARG A 538 23.72 16.74 -31.99
C ARG A 538 22.46 16.22 -32.66
N PRO A 539 22.14 14.92 -32.50
CA PRO A 539 20.95 14.36 -33.13
C PRO A 539 19.66 15.01 -32.56
N PRO A 540 18.58 15.09 -33.34
CA PRO A 540 17.27 15.61 -32.88
C PRO A 540 16.70 14.89 -31.65
N THR A 541 17.13 13.66 -31.38
CA THR A 541 16.67 12.85 -30.24
C THR A 541 17.54 12.98 -28.99
N LEU A 542 18.66 13.73 -29.03
CA LEU A 542 19.65 13.71 -27.94
C LEU A 542 19.03 14.02 -26.57
N LEU A 543 18.33 15.14 -26.44
CA LEU A 543 17.73 15.52 -25.16
C LEU A 543 16.61 14.57 -24.74
N LEU A 544 15.90 13.99 -25.71
CA LEU A 544 14.87 12.99 -25.45
C LEU A 544 15.49 11.71 -24.88
N ASP A 545 16.56 11.21 -25.51
CA ASP A 545 17.23 9.98 -25.11
C ASP A 545 17.89 10.12 -23.73
N LEU A 546 18.51 11.26 -23.46
CA LEU A 546 19.10 11.56 -22.15
C LEU A 546 18.01 11.67 -21.06
N MET A 547 16.86 12.28 -21.34
CA MET A 547 15.76 12.35 -20.37
C MET A 547 15.06 11.01 -20.18
N CYS A 548 14.90 10.20 -21.23
CA CYS A 548 14.40 8.82 -21.11
C CYS A 548 15.32 8.00 -20.21
N ALA A 549 16.62 8.05 -20.45
CA ALA A 549 17.61 7.37 -19.63
C ALA A 549 17.63 7.89 -18.19
N GLN A 550 17.40 9.19 -17.98
CA GLN A 550 17.28 9.78 -16.65
C GLN A 550 16.09 9.19 -15.89
N GLU A 551 14.91 9.17 -16.49
CA GLU A 551 13.70 8.62 -15.85
C GLU A 551 13.76 7.11 -15.65
N TRP A 552 14.48 6.41 -16.52
CA TRP A 552 14.71 4.97 -16.41
C TRP A 552 15.67 4.62 -15.27
N SER A 553 16.77 5.37 -15.14
CA SER A 553 17.88 5.05 -14.23
C SER A 553 17.79 5.75 -12.86
N ASP A 554 17.10 6.89 -12.80
CA ASP A 554 17.17 7.88 -11.72
C ASP A 554 18.62 8.30 -11.41
N ALA A 555 19.42 8.50 -12.46
CA ALA A 555 20.78 9.01 -12.37
C ALA A 555 20.84 10.53 -12.14
N ASP A 556 21.94 11.01 -11.58
CA ASP A 556 22.18 12.44 -11.32
C ASP A 556 22.89 13.14 -12.48
N ALA A 557 23.61 12.37 -13.31
CA ALA A 557 24.26 12.84 -14.52
C ALA A 557 24.28 11.74 -15.58
N LEU A 558 24.12 12.14 -16.83
CA LEU A 558 24.06 11.28 -17.99
C LEU A 558 25.01 11.77 -19.08
N GLY A 559 25.52 10.83 -19.85
CA GLY A 559 26.37 11.15 -20.98
C GLY A 559 26.79 9.91 -21.74
N HIS A 560 27.87 10.04 -22.50
CA HIS A 560 28.43 8.94 -23.25
C HIS A 560 29.67 8.38 -22.56
N THR A 561 29.89 7.10 -22.75
CA THR A 561 31.13 6.41 -22.34
C THR A 561 31.87 5.93 -23.59
N THR A 562 33.17 5.73 -23.45
CA THR A 562 34.02 5.11 -24.49
C THR A 562 33.86 3.59 -24.55
N ALA A 563 33.17 2.98 -23.57
CA ALA A 563 32.82 1.57 -23.56
C ALA A 563 31.63 1.26 -24.50
N ASP A 564 31.55 0.03 -25.00
CA ASP A 564 30.46 -0.44 -25.87
C ASP A 564 29.14 -0.71 -25.11
N ASP A 565 29.13 -0.54 -23.79
CA ASP A 565 27.99 -0.82 -22.93
C ASP A 565 26.92 0.29 -23.04
N ASP A 566 25.69 -0.10 -23.39
CA ASP A 566 24.53 0.78 -23.43
C ASP A 566 23.70 0.62 -22.14
N TYR A 567 23.12 1.72 -21.64
CA TYR A 567 22.31 1.75 -20.42
C TYR A 567 23.02 1.15 -19.19
N VAL A 568 24.17 1.71 -18.82
CA VAL A 568 24.99 1.20 -17.69
C VAL A 568 25.43 2.31 -16.73
N PHE A 569 25.47 2.00 -15.43
CA PHE A 569 26.08 2.89 -14.43
C PHE A 569 27.61 2.83 -14.51
N VAL A 570 28.26 3.98 -14.56
CA VAL A 570 29.71 4.11 -14.74
C VAL A 570 30.35 4.97 -13.64
N PRO A 571 31.62 4.74 -13.29
CA PRO A 571 32.31 5.55 -12.28
C PRO A 571 32.74 6.92 -12.79
N ALA A 572 32.82 7.11 -14.11
CA ALA A 572 33.17 8.36 -14.79
C ALA A 572 32.52 8.38 -16.18
N LEU A 573 32.12 9.56 -16.65
CA LEU A 573 31.59 9.80 -17.99
C LEU A 573 31.86 11.25 -18.41
N ASP A 574 31.75 11.52 -19.71
CA ASP A 574 31.67 12.89 -20.22
C ASP A 574 30.20 13.36 -20.19
N PRO A 575 29.83 14.31 -19.31
CA PRO A 575 28.44 14.60 -19.02
C PRO A 575 27.79 15.47 -20.08
N LEU A 576 26.66 14.98 -20.60
CA LEU A 576 25.82 15.72 -21.54
C LEU A 576 24.56 16.28 -20.90
N LEU A 577 24.09 15.67 -19.80
CA LEU A 577 22.94 16.14 -19.03
C LEU A 577 23.19 15.93 -17.54
N VAL A 578 23.00 16.96 -16.72
CA VAL A 578 23.36 16.94 -15.30
C VAL A 578 22.30 17.65 -14.48
N ARG A 579 22.05 17.21 -13.24
CA ARG A 579 21.24 17.97 -12.30
C ARG A 579 21.82 19.38 -12.09
N ARG A 580 20.96 20.40 -12.10
CA ARG A 580 21.35 21.79 -11.92
C ARG A 580 22.21 22.01 -10.67
N GLU A 581 21.88 21.38 -9.57
CA GLU A 581 22.61 21.51 -8.30
C GLU A 581 24.06 21.03 -8.42
N LEU A 582 24.30 19.94 -9.18
CA LEU A 582 25.63 19.43 -9.45
C LEU A 582 26.41 20.36 -10.39
N HIS A 583 25.76 20.85 -11.44
CA HIS A 583 26.36 21.82 -12.36
C HIS A 583 26.79 23.10 -11.63
N LEU A 584 25.93 23.65 -10.77
CA LEU A 584 26.22 24.85 -9.98
C LEU A 584 27.21 24.61 -8.81
N GLY A 585 27.36 23.36 -8.37
CA GLY A 585 28.26 22.99 -7.28
C GLY A 585 29.76 23.11 -7.61
N GLY A 586 30.12 23.26 -8.90
CA GLY A 586 31.49 23.49 -9.36
C GLY A 586 32.46 22.32 -9.14
N LEU A 587 31.94 21.15 -8.80
CA LEU A 587 32.72 19.92 -8.63
C LEU A 587 33.02 19.29 -10.00
N PRO A 588 34.26 18.87 -10.27
CA PRO A 588 34.58 18.22 -11.54
C PRO A 588 33.87 16.86 -11.66
N PRO A 589 33.46 16.45 -12.88
CA PRO A 589 32.73 15.20 -13.13
C PRO A 589 33.41 13.96 -12.54
N ASP A 590 34.74 13.88 -12.62
CA ASP A 590 35.53 12.74 -12.10
C ASP A 590 35.37 12.51 -10.58
N ALA A 591 34.92 13.53 -9.84
CA ALA A 591 34.75 13.47 -8.40
C ALA A 591 33.29 13.22 -7.96
N TRP A 592 32.35 13.04 -8.90
CA TRP A 592 30.93 12.87 -8.58
C TRP A 592 30.61 11.49 -8.02
N SER A 593 31.09 10.42 -8.67
CA SER A 593 30.85 9.04 -8.22
C SER A 593 31.40 8.78 -6.81
N THR A 594 32.59 9.32 -6.51
CA THR A 594 33.21 9.24 -5.16
C THR A 594 32.42 9.98 -4.08
N ARG A 595 31.53 10.90 -4.45
CA ARG A 595 30.59 11.59 -3.54
C ARG A 595 29.21 10.94 -3.49
N GLY A 596 29.02 9.81 -4.16
CA GLY A 596 27.77 9.05 -4.15
C GLY A 596 26.75 9.46 -5.21
N HIS A 597 27.14 10.31 -6.17
CA HIS A 597 26.26 10.64 -7.31
C HIS A 597 26.25 9.50 -8.33
N ARG A 598 25.07 9.25 -8.90
CA ARG A 598 24.84 8.17 -9.86
C ARG A 598 25.08 8.68 -11.28
N LEU A 599 26.05 8.09 -11.97
CA LEU A 599 26.39 8.46 -13.35
C LEU A 599 25.97 7.36 -14.31
N PHE A 600 25.27 7.72 -15.38
CA PHE A 600 24.67 6.75 -16.29
C PHE A 600 25.07 7.00 -17.74
N ALA A 601 25.57 5.97 -18.39
CA ALA A 601 26.01 6.02 -19.77
C ALA A 601 24.92 5.52 -20.73
N VAL A 602 24.68 6.29 -21.78
CA VAL A 602 23.81 5.96 -22.91
C VAL A 602 24.69 5.89 -24.16
N ARG A 603 24.44 4.97 -25.09
CA ARG A 603 25.22 4.85 -26.32
C ARG A 603 24.85 5.95 -27.32
N ALA A 604 25.88 6.62 -27.84
CA ALA A 604 25.76 7.83 -28.67
C ALA A 604 25.16 7.63 -30.08
N LYS A 605 25.09 6.39 -30.59
CA LYS A 605 24.74 6.13 -31.99
C LYS A 605 23.73 4.99 -32.09
N GLU A 606 22.65 5.22 -32.84
CA GLU A 606 21.73 4.18 -33.28
C GLU A 606 22.48 3.18 -34.17
N THR A 607 22.33 1.88 -33.90
CA THR A 607 22.77 0.83 -34.82
C THR A 607 21.87 0.88 -36.04
N SER A 608 22.44 1.19 -37.22
CA SER A 608 21.70 1.22 -38.49
C SER A 608 21.22 -0.15 -38.92
#